data_AF-A0AAV6VS62-F1
#
_entry.id   AF-A0AAV6VS62-F1
#
_cell.length_a   1.000
_cell.length_b   1.000
_cell.length_c   1.000
_cell.angle_alpha   90.00
_cell.angle_beta   90.00
_cell.angle_gamma   90.00
#
_symmetry.space_group_name_H-M   'P 1'
#
loop_
_entity.id
_entity.type
_entity.pdbx_description
1 polymer ?
#
loop_
_entity_poly.entity_id
_entity_poly.type
_entity_poly.pdbx_seq_one_letter_code
_entity_poly.pdbx_strand_id
1 'polypeptide(L)'
;MFGLFLCKFVPFVQGSTVFLSAATVSAIAIDRQKNVLNLLPTKRRIQNKEVIGIITAVWTISLVLSSPVPYAQTIKKVGLPHFYTYEKCVEKWPWSTAKGAYTVVILIMQFLIPALVLVTTHLKIESHLNVAKKRSNNSSRPSVDRVEIERHRHRRATYILMIASAVFGITWLPWNIFSLIADFYPECMSAENLYLGFVICHIIAMTSTTTNPILYGWLNSNIRKEILVVRDELRRVISIKKRRERAHRRNTIEKF
;
A
#
# COMPACT_ATOMS: atom_id res chain seq x y z
N MET A 1 0.25 -29.31 -13.12
CA MET A 1 -1.09 -29.42 -12.49
C MET A 1 -1.95 -28.16 -12.57
N PHE A 2 -1.41 -26.93 -12.61
CA PHE A 2 -2.23 -25.70 -12.57
C PHE A 2 -2.64 -25.12 -13.95
N GLY A 3 -2.13 -25.66 -15.06
CA GLY A 3 -2.56 -25.34 -16.42
C GLY A 3 -2.19 -23.92 -16.91
N LEU A 4 -2.40 -23.68 -18.20
CA LEU A 4 -2.04 -22.41 -18.87
C LEU A 4 -2.85 -21.22 -18.32
N PHE A 5 -4.10 -21.47 -17.89
CA PHE A 5 -4.97 -20.45 -17.34
C PHE A 5 -4.36 -19.80 -16.09
N LEU A 6 -3.99 -20.57 -15.07
CA LEU A 6 -3.42 -20.02 -13.83
C LEU A 6 -2.04 -19.37 -14.07
N CYS A 7 -1.24 -19.91 -15.00
CA CYS A 7 0.04 -19.32 -15.42
C CYS A 7 -0.13 -17.89 -15.98
N LYS A 8 -1.24 -17.62 -16.69
CA LYS A 8 -1.54 -16.27 -17.20
C LYS A 8 -2.30 -15.41 -16.19
N PHE A 9 -3.25 -16.01 -15.47
CA PHE A 9 -4.19 -15.32 -14.59
C PHE A 9 -3.54 -14.82 -13.30
N VAL A 10 -2.69 -15.63 -12.64
CA VAL A 10 -2.06 -15.24 -11.38
C VAL A 10 -1.17 -14.00 -11.55
N PRO A 11 -0.23 -13.96 -12.53
CA PRO A 11 0.59 -12.78 -12.77
C PRO A 11 -0.24 -11.56 -13.23
N PHE A 12 -1.33 -11.78 -13.97
CA PHE A 12 -2.24 -10.70 -14.37
C PHE A 12 -2.93 -10.04 -13.16
N VAL A 13 -3.48 -10.83 -12.25
CA VAL A 13 -4.11 -10.32 -11.02
C VAL A 13 -3.07 -9.65 -10.12
N GLN A 14 -1.90 -10.26 -9.98
CA GLN A 14 -0.78 -9.67 -9.23
C GLN A 14 -0.38 -8.31 -9.81
N GLY A 15 -0.16 -8.20 -11.13
CA GLY A 15 0.09 -6.90 -11.79
C GLY A 15 -1.05 -5.90 -11.58
N SER A 16 -2.30 -6.36 -11.69
CA SER A 16 -3.47 -5.50 -11.53
C SER A 16 -3.56 -4.91 -10.12
N THR A 17 -3.27 -5.72 -9.10
CA THR A 17 -3.26 -5.26 -7.70
C THR A 17 -2.14 -4.26 -7.42
N VAL A 18 -0.99 -4.39 -8.09
CA VAL A 18 0.13 -3.43 -7.99
C VAL A 18 -0.29 -2.07 -8.51
N PHE A 19 -0.82 -2.00 -9.73
CA PHE A 19 -1.29 -0.73 -10.31
C PHE A 19 -2.47 -0.15 -9.54
N LEU A 20 -3.40 -1.00 -9.09
CA LEU A 20 -4.56 -0.61 -8.30
C LEU A 20 -4.15 0.08 -7.00
N SER A 21 -3.14 -0.46 -6.31
CA SER A 21 -2.58 0.13 -5.09
C SER A 21 -2.03 1.54 -5.35
N ALA A 22 -1.16 1.69 -6.35
CA ALA A 22 -0.53 2.98 -6.70
C ALA A 22 -1.56 4.04 -7.15
N ALA A 23 -2.51 3.64 -8.00
CA ALA A 23 -3.57 4.50 -8.48
C ALA A 23 -4.53 4.92 -7.35
N THR A 24 -4.85 4.01 -6.43
CA THR A 24 -5.68 4.31 -5.26
C THR A 24 -5.02 5.33 -4.33
N VAL A 25 -3.73 5.18 -4.04
CA VAL A 25 -2.98 6.15 -3.23
C VAL A 25 -3.02 7.55 -3.86
N SER A 26 -2.80 7.62 -5.17
CA SER A 26 -2.85 8.87 -5.93
C SER A 26 -4.25 9.49 -5.91
N ALA A 27 -5.30 8.67 -6.08
CA ALA A 27 -6.69 9.11 -6.03
C ALA A 27 -7.08 9.66 -4.65
N ILE A 28 -6.66 9.00 -3.56
CA ILE A 28 -6.90 9.47 -2.18
C ILE A 28 -6.21 10.82 -1.95
N ALA A 29 -4.99 11.00 -2.45
CA ALA A 29 -4.27 12.27 -2.33
C ALA A 29 -5.02 13.41 -3.05
N ILE A 30 -5.43 13.18 -4.31
CA ILE A 30 -6.16 14.17 -5.12
C ILE A 30 -7.53 14.50 -4.51
N ASP A 31 -8.26 13.50 -4.04
CA ASP A 31 -9.55 13.70 -3.37
C ASP A 31 -9.41 14.61 -2.15
N ARG A 32 -8.42 14.31 -1.30
CA ARG A 32 -8.10 15.16 -0.14
C ARG A 32 -7.71 16.57 -0.56
N GLN A 33 -6.94 16.72 -1.62
CA GLN A 33 -6.60 18.04 -2.16
C GLN A 33 -7.84 18.84 -2.54
N LYS A 34 -8.75 18.24 -3.31
CA LYS A 34 -10.01 18.89 -3.70
C LYS A 34 -10.83 19.26 -2.47
N ASN A 35 -10.92 18.37 -1.49
CA ASN A 35 -11.66 18.62 -0.26
C ASN A 35 -11.07 19.78 0.56
N VAL A 36 -9.74 19.85 0.72
CA VAL A 36 -9.08 20.90 1.52
C VAL A 36 -9.05 22.26 0.80
N LEU A 37 -8.87 22.27 -0.52
CA LEU A 37 -8.88 23.51 -1.31
C LEU A 37 -10.29 24.13 -1.41
N ASN A 38 -11.34 23.29 -1.40
CA ASN A 38 -12.73 23.74 -1.48
C ASN A 38 -13.35 24.13 -0.11
N LEU A 39 -12.55 24.37 0.93
CA LEU A 39 -13.01 24.74 2.29
C LEU A 39 -13.56 26.18 2.43
N LEU A 40 -13.97 26.83 1.33
CA LEU A 40 -14.85 28.01 1.34
C LEU A 40 -16.19 27.63 0.70
N PRO A 41 -17.31 28.03 1.32
CA PRO A 41 -18.43 27.16 1.65
C PRO A 41 -19.20 26.70 0.43
N THR A 42 -19.10 25.42 0.11
CA THR A 42 -20.24 24.66 -0.38
C THR A 42 -20.09 23.25 0.13
N LYS A 43 -21.12 22.73 0.81
CA LYS A 43 -21.29 21.32 1.15
C LYS A 43 -21.24 20.49 -0.13
N ARG A 44 -20.05 20.23 -0.68
CA ARG A 44 -19.87 19.25 -1.74
C ARG A 44 -19.77 17.91 -1.03
N ARG A 45 -20.93 17.42 -0.61
CA ARG A 45 -21.15 15.98 -0.45
C ARG A 45 -20.75 15.42 -1.81
N ILE A 46 -19.55 14.87 -1.93
CA ILE A 46 -19.10 14.20 -3.16
C ILE A 46 -20.26 13.31 -3.55
N GLN A 47 -20.89 13.60 -4.69
CA GLN A 47 -22.02 12.79 -5.11
C GLN A 47 -21.46 11.39 -5.28
N ASN A 48 -22.11 10.36 -4.74
CA ASN A 48 -21.64 8.97 -4.82
C ASN A 48 -21.20 8.59 -6.24
N LYS A 49 -21.79 9.23 -7.26
CA LYS A 49 -21.40 9.17 -8.69
C LYS A 49 -19.94 9.53 -8.98
N GLU A 50 -19.38 10.60 -8.40
CA GLU A 50 -17.98 11.00 -8.59
C GLU A 50 -17.02 9.95 -7.99
N VAL A 51 -17.33 9.43 -6.80
CA VAL A 51 -16.52 8.36 -6.16
C VAL A 51 -16.56 7.08 -6.98
N ILE A 52 -17.75 6.65 -7.41
CA ILE A 52 -17.92 5.47 -8.26
C ILE A 52 -17.15 5.65 -9.58
N GLY A 53 -17.20 6.85 -10.17
CA GLY A 53 -16.42 7.19 -11.37
C GLY A 53 -14.91 7.06 -11.16
N ILE A 54 -14.38 7.55 -10.03
CA ILE A 54 -12.95 7.40 -9.71
C ILE A 54 -12.58 5.94 -9.51
N ILE A 55 -13.37 5.16 -8.76
CA ILE A 55 -13.10 3.74 -8.51
C ILE A 55 -13.10 2.97 -9.82
N THR A 56 -14.13 3.14 -10.65
CA THR A 56 -14.22 2.46 -11.95
C THR A 56 -13.04 2.83 -12.84
N ALA A 57 -12.67 4.11 -12.94
CA ALA A 57 -11.49 4.53 -13.71
C ALA A 57 -10.19 3.89 -13.21
N VAL A 58 -9.96 3.88 -11.90
CA VAL A 58 -8.76 3.29 -11.27
C VAL A 58 -8.65 1.79 -11.59
N TRP A 59 -9.75 1.03 -11.46
CA TRP A 59 -9.79 -0.39 -11.81
C TRP A 59 -9.52 -0.61 -13.30
N THR A 60 -10.19 0.16 -14.16
CA THR A 60 -10.07 0.00 -15.61
C THR A 60 -8.64 0.26 -16.07
N ILE A 61 -8.02 1.34 -15.60
CA ILE A 61 -6.62 1.67 -15.93
C ILE A 61 -5.67 0.57 -15.46
N SER A 62 -5.89 0.03 -14.26
CA SER A 62 -5.02 -1.01 -13.68
C SER A 62 -5.09 -2.33 -14.44
N LEU A 63 -6.29 -2.73 -14.87
CA LEU A 63 -6.51 -3.92 -15.71
C LEU A 63 -5.90 -3.74 -17.10
N VAL A 64 -6.06 -2.56 -17.71
CA VAL A 64 -5.48 -2.24 -19.02
C VAL A 64 -3.96 -2.28 -18.96
N LEU A 65 -3.34 -1.67 -17.96
CA LEU A 65 -1.88 -1.69 -17.79
C LEU A 65 -1.33 -3.10 -17.55
N SER A 66 -2.12 -3.98 -16.92
CA SER A 66 -1.71 -5.37 -16.66
C SER A 66 -1.94 -6.31 -17.84
N SER A 67 -2.71 -5.90 -18.85
CA SER A 67 -3.08 -6.73 -20.00
C SER A 67 -1.91 -7.32 -20.82
N PRO A 68 -0.69 -6.72 -20.88
CA PRO A 68 0.43 -7.35 -21.57
C PRO A 68 0.96 -8.62 -20.88
N VAL A 69 0.79 -8.74 -19.56
CA VAL A 69 1.31 -9.86 -18.76
C VAL A 69 0.77 -11.22 -19.21
N PRO A 70 -0.55 -11.45 -19.35
CA PRO A 70 -1.07 -12.74 -19.80
C PRO A 70 -0.66 -13.09 -21.23
N TYR A 71 -0.33 -12.11 -22.08
CA TYR A 71 0.23 -12.40 -23.40
C TYR A 71 1.67 -12.91 -23.30
N ALA A 72 2.49 -12.29 -22.43
CA ALA A 72 3.87 -12.69 -22.21
C ALA A 72 4.03 -14.02 -21.44
N GLN A 73 3.04 -14.45 -20.66
CA GLN A 73 3.14 -15.69 -19.86
C GLN A 73 2.84 -16.96 -20.68
N THR A 74 3.73 -17.95 -20.63
CA THR A 74 3.56 -19.26 -21.29
C THR A 74 4.11 -20.41 -20.44
N ILE A 75 3.61 -21.62 -20.68
CA ILE A 75 4.17 -22.83 -20.08
C ILE A 75 5.31 -23.33 -20.96
N LYS A 76 6.46 -23.61 -20.34
CA LYS A 76 7.58 -24.33 -20.96
C LYS A 76 7.78 -25.66 -20.23
N LYS A 77 7.83 -26.74 -21.00
CA LYS A 77 8.21 -28.07 -20.49
C LYS A 77 9.73 -28.11 -20.38
N VAL A 78 10.25 -28.47 -19.22
CA VAL A 78 11.68 -28.63 -18.95
C VAL A 78 11.91 -30.05 -18.49
N GLY A 79 12.87 -30.72 -19.11
CA GLY A 79 13.07 -32.13 -18.87
C GLY A 79 13.87 -32.84 -19.94
N LEU A 80 14.42 -33.99 -19.59
CA LEU A 80 14.90 -34.97 -20.56
C LEU A 80 13.68 -35.66 -21.19
N PRO A 81 13.60 -35.76 -22.53
CA PRO A 81 12.55 -36.53 -23.17
C PRO A 81 12.54 -37.96 -22.58
N HIS A 82 11.36 -38.40 -22.13
CA HIS A 82 11.06 -39.72 -21.54
C HIS A 82 11.45 -40.03 -20.08
N PHE A 83 12.16 -39.16 -19.36
CA PHE A 83 12.55 -39.44 -17.96
C PHE A 83 11.84 -38.55 -16.92
N TYR A 84 11.98 -37.23 -17.04
CA TYR A 84 11.37 -36.27 -16.13
C TYR A 84 11.00 -35.04 -16.94
N THR A 85 9.71 -34.71 -17.02
CA THR A 85 9.21 -33.47 -17.60
C THR A 85 8.40 -32.73 -16.55
N TYR A 86 8.86 -31.54 -16.16
CA TYR A 86 8.06 -30.63 -15.35
C TYR A 86 7.70 -29.38 -16.15
N GLU A 87 6.54 -28.81 -15.85
CA GLU A 87 6.02 -27.61 -16.48
C GLU A 87 6.38 -26.39 -15.63
N LYS A 88 7.07 -25.42 -16.22
CA LYS A 88 7.29 -24.12 -15.59
C LYS A 88 6.54 -23.02 -16.32
N CYS A 89 5.95 -22.11 -15.55
CA CYS A 89 5.39 -20.87 -16.08
C CYS A 89 6.56 -19.89 -16.28
N VAL A 90 6.75 -19.42 -17.50
CA VAL A 90 7.82 -18.48 -17.86
C VAL A 90 7.26 -17.31 -18.63
N GLU A 91 7.89 -16.17 -18.40
CA GLU A 91 7.56 -14.95 -19.09
C GLU A 91 8.41 -14.84 -20.37
N LYS A 92 7.75 -15.01 -21.52
CA LYS A 92 8.34 -14.94 -22.85
C LYS A 92 7.82 -13.71 -23.58
N TRP A 93 8.57 -12.61 -23.46
CA TRP A 93 8.32 -11.40 -24.23
C TRP A 93 8.79 -11.55 -25.69
N PRO A 94 8.14 -10.87 -26.65
CA PRO A 94 8.49 -10.98 -28.07
C PRO A 94 9.88 -10.39 -28.39
N TRP A 95 10.33 -9.38 -27.63
CA TRP A 95 11.67 -8.81 -27.70
C TRP A 95 12.21 -8.53 -26.28
N SER A 96 13.53 -8.65 -26.08
CA SER A 96 14.17 -8.45 -24.77
C SER A 96 13.98 -7.02 -24.25
N THR A 97 14.02 -6.03 -25.15
CA THR A 97 13.75 -4.63 -24.82
C THR A 97 12.30 -4.37 -24.38
N ALA A 98 11.33 -5.21 -24.75
CA ALA A 98 9.91 -5.06 -24.34
C ALA A 98 9.78 -5.29 -22.85
N LYS A 99 10.42 -6.35 -22.36
CA LYS A 99 10.41 -6.71 -20.96
C LYS A 99 11.02 -5.59 -20.12
N GLY A 100 12.21 -5.13 -20.50
CA GLY A 100 12.89 -4.02 -19.82
C GLY A 100 12.02 -2.76 -19.80
N ALA A 101 11.47 -2.36 -20.95
CA ALA A 101 10.59 -1.20 -21.04
C ALA A 101 9.34 -1.34 -20.17
N TYR A 102 8.69 -2.52 -20.17
CA TYR A 102 7.52 -2.78 -19.33
C TYR A 102 7.84 -2.75 -17.83
N THR A 103 8.98 -3.31 -17.42
CA THR A 103 9.45 -3.22 -16.03
C THR A 103 9.73 -1.78 -15.62
N VAL A 104 10.34 -0.97 -16.49
CA VAL A 104 10.54 0.47 -16.24
C VAL A 104 9.20 1.20 -16.11
N VAL A 105 8.23 0.90 -16.97
CA VAL A 105 6.87 1.44 -16.87
C VAL A 105 6.25 1.07 -15.52
N ILE A 106 6.35 -0.19 -15.10
CA ILE A 106 5.87 -0.63 -13.77
C ILE A 106 6.51 0.22 -12.66
N LEU A 107 7.83 0.35 -12.66
CA LEU A 107 8.55 1.10 -11.62
C LEU A 107 8.16 2.59 -11.60
N ILE A 108 8.02 3.23 -12.76
CA ILE A 108 7.58 4.63 -12.87
C ILE A 108 6.16 4.79 -12.32
N MET A 109 5.23 3.92 -12.75
CA MET A 109 3.83 3.98 -12.32
C MET A 109 3.69 3.66 -10.82
N GLN A 110 4.52 2.77 -10.29
CA GLN A 110 4.48 2.32 -8.90
C GLN A 110 5.10 3.32 -7.92
N PHE A 111 6.15 4.04 -8.33
CA PHE A 111 6.89 4.93 -7.44
C PHE A 111 6.77 6.39 -7.82
N LEU A 112 7.13 6.73 -9.06
CA LEU A 112 7.31 8.12 -9.46
C LEU A 112 5.97 8.85 -9.47
N ILE A 113 4.93 8.25 -10.02
CA ILE A 113 3.60 8.88 -10.08
C ILE A 113 3.01 9.11 -8.68
N PRO A 114 2.89 8.10 -7.79
CA PRO A 114 2.38 8.32 -6.45
C PRO A 114 3.21 9.34 -5.66
N ALA A 115 4.53 9.31 -5.78
CA ALA A 115 5.41 10.27 -5.11
C ALA A 115 5.17 11.70 -5.60
N LEU A 116 5.13 11.92 -6.93
CA LEU A 116 4.86 13.23 -7.51
C LEU A 116 3.48 13.76 -7.12
N VAL A 117 2.45 12.91 -7.17
CA VAL A 117 1.09 13.29 -6.77
C VAL A 117 1.06 13.67 -5.29
N LEU A 118 1.69 12.90 -4.41
CA LEU A 118 1.73 13.19 -2.98
C LEU A 118 2.49 14.48 -2.67
N VAL A 119 3.67 14.68 -3.28
CA VAL A 119 4.49 15.89 -3.08
C VAL A 119 3.76 17.12 -3.59
N THR A 120 3.25 17.09 -4.82
CA THR A 120 2.54 18.24 -5.41
C THR A 120 1.25 18.57 -4.66
N THR A 121 0.50 17.56 -4.23
CA THR A 121 -0.70 17.72 -3.39
C THR A 121 -0.34 18.37 -2.06
N HIS A 122 0.72 17.89 -1.40
CA HIS A 122 1.19 18.42 -0.13
C HIS A 122 1.57 19.90 -0.23
N LEU A 123 2.39 20.24 -1.22
CA LEU A 123 2.84 21.62 -1.44
C LEU A 123 1.65 22.56 -1.72
N LYS A 124 0.70 22.13 -2.56
CA LYS A 124 -0.51 22.91 -2.85
C LYS A 124 -1.36 23.13 -1.60
N ILE A 125 -1.60 22.10 -0.81
CA ILE A 125 -2.40 22.23 0.42
C ILE A 125 -1.71 23.12 1.45
N GLU A 126 -0.41 22.93 1.69
CA GLU A 126 0.36 23.79 2.60
C GLU A 126 0.32 25.25 2.16
N SER A 127 0.50 25.52 0.87
CA SER A 127 0.42 26.89 0.33
C SER A 127 -0.96 27.51 0.56
N HIS A 128 -2.03 26.76 0.30
CA HIS A 128 -3.40 27.23 0.49
C HIS A 128 -3.73 27.49 1.96
N LEU A 129 -3.34 26.59 2.86
CA LEU A 129 -3.54 26.74 4.30
C LEU A 129 -2.73 27.91 4.87
N ASN A 130 -1.50 28.15 4.37
CA ASN A 130 -0.69 29.30 4.76
C ASN A 130 -1.35 30.63 4.34
N VAL A 131 -1.93 30.69 3.13
CA VAL A 131 -2.68 31.86 2.66
C VAL A 131 -3.94 32.08 3.50
N ALA A 132 -4.68 31.01 3.80
CA ALA A 132 -5.88 31.07 4.65
C ALA A 132 -5.54 31.55 6.08
N LYS A 133 -4.45 31.07 6.66
CA LYS A 133 -3.95 31.49 7.98
C LYS A 133 -3.57 32.97 8.02
N LYS A 134 -2.85 33.46 7.00
CA LYS A 134 -2.50 34.89 6.87
C LYS A 134 -3.75 35.78 6.77
N ARG A 135 -4.75 35.38 5.99
CA ARG A 135 -6.03 36.13 5.88
C ARG A 135 -6.81 36.15 7.20
N SER A 136 -6.81 35.04 7.94
CA SER A 136 -7.47 34.92 9.24
C SER A 136 -6.84 35.80 10.31
N ASN A 137 -5.51 35.97 10.31
CA ASN A 137 -4.82 36.79 11.31
C ASN A 137 -5.20 38.29 11.25
N ASN A 138 -5.67 38.77 10.10
CA ASN A 138 -6.17 40.15 9.93
C ASN A 138 -7.64 40.34 10.33
N SER A 139 -8.37 39.27 10.64
CA SER A 139 -9.78 39.33 11.03
C SER A 139 -10.02 38.33 12.16
N SER A 140 -10.13 38.81 13.41
CA SER A 140 -10.29 38.05 14.66
C SER A 140 -11.42 37.00 14.64
N ARG A 141 -11.26 35.92 13.89
CA ARG A 141 -12.25 34.86 13.68
C ARG A 141 -11.74 33.54 14.27
N PRO A 142 -12.61 32.69 14.83
CA PRO A 142 -12.30 31.37 15.40
C PRO A 142 -11.88 30.31 14.34
N SER A 143 -11.32 30.76 13.21
CA SER A 143 -10.96 29.95 12.04
C SER A 143 -9.53 29.40 12.07
N VAL A 144 -8.66 29.94 12.93
CA VAL A 144 -7.25 29.51 13.03
C VAL A 144 -7.15 28.06 13.55
N ASP A 145 -7.90 27.70 14.59
CA ASP A 145 -7.89 26.33 15.14
C ASP A 145 -8.39 25.29 14.11
N ARG A 146 -9.42 25.63 13.33
CA ARG A 146 -9.94 24.74 12.27
C ARG A 146 -8.91 24.49 11.17
N VAL A 147 -8.20 25.53 10.74
CA VAL A 147 -7.15 25.44 9.72
C VAL A 147 -5.98 24.59 10.21
N GLU A 148 -5.56 24.75 11.47
CA GLU A 148 -4.46 23.97 12.04
C GLU A 148 -4.85 22.49 12.24
N ILE A 149 -6.08 22.20 12.68
CA ILE A 149 -6.59 20.83 12.78
C ILE A 149 -6.60 20.12 11.40
N GLU A 150 -7.11 20.80 10.37
CA GLU A 150 -7.11 20.24 9.00
C GLU A 150 -5.68 20.05 8.46
N ARG A 151 -4.76 20.99 8.77
CA ARG A 151 -3.33 20.85 8.42
C ARG A 151 -2.71 19.61 9.05
N HIS A 152 -2.90 19.41 10.35
CA HIS A 152 -2.38 18.24 11.06
C HIS A 152 -2.96 16.94 10.50
N ARG A 153 -4.28 16.91 10.23
CA ARG A 153 -4.95 15.74 9.64
C ARG A 153 -4.42 15.45 8.23
N HIS A 154 -4.23 16.47 7.42
CA HIS A 154 -3.68 16.34 6.07
C HIS A 154 -2.24 15.85 6.09
N ARG A 155 -1.33 16.51 6.82
CA ARG A 155 0.08 16.12 6.93
C ARG A 155 0.22 14.66 7.35
N ARG A 156 -0.54 14.26 8.36
CA ARG A 156 -0.55 12.87 8.82
C ARG A 156 -1.01 11.90 7.74
N ALA A 157 -2.09 12.20 7.04
CA ALA A 157 -2.58 11.35 5.96
C ALA A 157 -1.55 11.25 4.82
N THR A 158 -0.98 12.37 4.38
CA THR A 158 0.09 12.39 3.36
C THR A 158 1.30 11.59 3.80
N TYR A 159 1.71 11.73 5.05
CA TYR A 159 2.84 10.99 5.61
C TYR A 159 2.59 9.47 5.61
N ILE A 160 1.37 9.02 5.99
CA ILE A 160 0.98 7.61 5.89
C ILE A 160 1.07 7.12 4.44
N LEU A 161 0.48 7.86 3.50
CA LEU A 161 0.45 7.48 2.10
C LEU A 161 1.86 7.47 1.47
N MET A 162 2.74 8.37 1.91
CA MET A 162 4.14 8.43 1.49
C MET A 162 4.92 7.23 2.00
N ILE A 163 4.78 6.88 3.29
CA ILE A 163 5.39 5.66 3.85
C ILE A 163 4.84 4.42 3.13
N ALA A 164 3.53 4.33 2.94
CA ALA A 164 2.90 3.20 2.25
C ALA A 164 3.47 3.03 0.84
N SER A 165 3.56 4.13 0.07
CA SER A 165 4.14 4.12 -1.28
C SER A 165 5.61 3.73 -1.27
N ALA A 166 6.39 4.26 -0.31
CA ALA A 166 7.81 3.96 -0.19
C ALA A 166 8.06 2.49 0.16
N VAL A 167 7.36 1.94 1.15
CA VAL A 167 7.49 0.52 1.54
C VAL A 167 7.03 -0.39 0.40
N PHE A 168 5.88 -0.09 -0.22
CA PHE A 168 5.40 -0.82 -1.39
C PHE A 168 6.43 -0.83 -2.51
N GLY A 169 7.07 0.30 -2.75
CA GLY A 169 8.14 0.37 -3.71
C GLY A 169 9.38 -0.46 -3.33
N ILE A 170 9.97 -0.17 -2.17
CA ILE A 170 11.22 -0.79 -1.71
C ILE A 170 11.11 -2.31 -1.65
N THR A 171 9.96 -2.84 -1.26
CA THR A 171 9.73 -4.29 -1.18
C THR A 171 9.63 -4.96 -2.56
N TRP A 172 9.16 -4.24 -3.58
CA TRP A 172 9.06 -4.77 -4.94
C TRP A 172 10.31 -4.54 -5.78
N LEU A 173 11.18 -3.62 -5.39
CA LEU A 173 12.41 -3.31 -6.14
C LEU A 173 13.34 -4.52 -6.29
N PRO A 174 13.63 -5.33 -5.24
CA PRO A 174 14.44 -6.54 -5.37
C PRO A 174 13.87 -7.54 -6.38
N TRP A 175 12.55 -7.72 -6.39
CA TRP A 175 11.87 -8.60 -7.34
C TRP A 175 12.02 -8.12 -8.78
N ASN A 176 11.80 -6.83 -9.04
CA ASN A 176 11.96 -6.27 -10.38
C ASN A 176 13.42 -6.34 -10.87
N ILE A 177 14.39 -6.05 -9.99
CA ILE A 177 15.83 -6.18 -10.30
C ILE A 177 16.19 -7.63 -10.57
N PHE A 178 15.79 -8.55 -9.70
CA PHE A 178 16.06 -9.98 -9.85
C PHE A 178 15.49 -10.52 -11.16
N SER A 179 14.25 -10.17 -11.51
CA SER A 179 13.67 -10.57 -12.79
C SER A 179 14.52 -10.06 -13.94
N LEU A 180 14.85 -8.76 -13.97
CA LEU A 180 15.68 -8.20 -15.05
C LEU A 180 17.03 -8.92 -15.18
N ILE A 181 17.74 -9.17 -14.07
CA ILE A 181 19.03 -9.89 -14.11
C ILE A 181 18.84 -11.32 -14.63
N ALA A 182 17.81 -12.03 -14.17
CA ALA A 182 17.54 -13.40 -14.59
C ALA A 182 17.23 -13.52 -16.10
N ASP A 183 16.69 -12.47 -16.72
CA ASP A 183 16.35 -12.47 -18.14
C ASP A 183 17.48 -11.95 -19.04
N PHE A 184 18.19 -10.90 -18.64
CA PHE A 184 19.25 -10.29 -19.45
C PHE A 184 20.62 -10.95 -19.25
N TYR A 185 20.87 -11.52 -18.06
CA TYR A 185 22.14 -12.13 -17.69
C TYR A 185 21.94 -13.52 -17.06
N PRO A 186 21.30 -14.46 -17.79
CA PRO A 186 21.06 -15.81 -17.26
C PRO A 186 22.36 -16.57 -16.94
N GLU A 187 23.48 -16.23 -17.58
CA GLU A 187 24.78 -16.87 -17.36
C GLU A 187 25.43 -16.49 -16.02
N CYS A 188 25.02 -15.40 -15.39
CA CYS A 188 25.59 -14.95 -14.12
C CYS A 188 25.07 -15.73 -12.90
N MET A 189 24.08 -16.61 -13.07
CA MET A 189 23.44 -17.33 -11.95
C MET A 189 23.40 -18.84 -12.18
N SER A 190 23.92 -19.59 -11.20
CA SER A 190 23.66 -21.03 -11.12
C SER A 190 22.17 -21.30 -10.85
N ALA A 191 21.70 -22.50 -11.17
CA ALA A 191 20.29 -22.89 -10.95
C ALA A 191 19.86 -22.76 -9.48
N GLU A 192 20.76 -23.06 -8.53
CA GLU A 192 20.52 -22.93 -7.09
C GLU A 192 20.39 -21.46 -6.67
N ASN A 193 21.31 -20.60 -7.09
CA ASN A 193 21.28 -19.17 -6.79
C ASN A 193 20.06 -18.48 -7.40
N LEU A 194 19.63 -18.92 -8.59
CA LEU A 194 18.42 -18.43 -9.25
C LEU A 194 17.16 -18.79 -8.44
N TYR A 195 17.06 -20.04 -7.96
CA TYR A 195 15.91 -20.45 -7.14
C TYR A 195 15.86 -19.72 -5.80
N LEU A 196 17.00 -19.61 -5.11
CA LEU A 196 17.10 -18.90 -3.84
C LEU A 196 16.78 -17.41 -4.00
N GLY A 197 17.33 -16.76 -5.03
CA GLY A 197 17.06 -15.37 -5.36
C GLY A 197 15.59 -15.11 -5.67
N PHE A 198 14.96 -16.00 -6.43
CA PHE A 198 13.52 -15.97 -6.71
C PHE A 198 12.70 -15.98 -5.42
N VAL A 199 12.95 -16.96 -4.54
CA VAL A 199 12.19 -17.13 -3.29
C VAL A 199 12.35 -15.92 -2.38
N ILE A 200 13.58 -15.45 -2.16
CA ILE A 200 13.86 -14.31 -1.28
C ILE A 200 13.20 -13.04 -1.82
N CYS A 201 13.43 -12.71 -3.09
CA CYS A 201 12.89 -11.47 -3.68
C CYS A 201 11.36 -11.49 -3.75
N HIS A 202 10.76 -12.65 -4.04
CA HIS A 202 9.32 -12.80 -4.07
C HIS A 202 8.69 -12.67 -2.68
N ILE A 203 9.30 -13.27 -1.64
CA ILE A 203 8.82 -13.13 -0.25
C ILE A 203 8.85 -11.67 0.17
N ILE A 204 9.95 -10.95 -0.12
CA ILE A 204 10.07 -9.51 0.19
C ILE A 204 8.94 -8.74 -0.51
N ALA A 205 8.70 -8.97 -1.81
CA ALA A 205 7.61 -8.31 -2.53
C ALA A 205 6.22 -8.58 -1.89
N MET A 206 5.98 -9.81 -1.41
CA MET A 206 4.70 -10.18 -0.80
C MET A 206 4.45 -9.50 0.56
N THR A 207 5.49 -9.09 1.29
CA THR A 207 5.33 -8.32 2.56
C THR A 207 4.62 -6.97 2.38
N SER A 208 4.59 -6.45 1.15
CA SER A 208 3.84 -5.24 0.80
C SER A 208 2.34 -5.35 1.07
N THR A 209 1.77 -6.57 0.97
CA THR A 209 0.33 -6.83 1.18
C THR A 209 -0.09 -6.69 2.64
N THR A 210 0.79 -7.08 3.58
CA THR A 210 0.53 -6.99 5.03
C THR A 210 0.83 -5.58 5.57
N THR A 211 1.65 -4.81 4.86
CA THR A 211 2.01 -3.44 5.24
C THR A 211 0.79 -2.50 5.23
N ASN A 212 -0.15 -2.69 4.30
CA ASN A 212 -1.31 -1.82 4.16
C ASN A 212 -2.17 -1.79 5.44
N PRO A 213 -2.72 -2.92 5.96
CA PRO A 213 -3.42 -2.93 7.24
C PRO A 213 -2.60 -2.43 8.44
N ILE A 214 -1.29 -2.73 8.47
CA ILE A 214 -0.42 -2.31 9.58
C ILE A 214 -0.26 -0.79 9.59
N LEU A 215 -0.01 -0.16 8.44
CA LEU A 215 0.14 1.30 8.34
C LEU A 215 -1.16 2.03 8.68
N TYR A 216 -2.30 1.56 8.17
CA TYR A 216 -3.59 2.16 8.48
C TYR A 216 -4.04 1.85 9.92
N GLY A 217 -3.76 0.66 10.44
CA GLY A 217 -4.13 0.23 11.79
C GLY A 217 -3.29 0.91 12.88
N TRP A 218 -1.97 0.90 12.73
CA TRP A 218 -1.03 1.47 13.70
C TRP A 218 -1.04 3.00 13.70
N LEU A 219 -1.17 3.62 12.52
CA LEU A 219 -1.17 5.09 12.39
C LEU A 219 -2.56 5.73 12.41
N ASN A 220 -3.66 4.97 12.59
CA ASN A 220 -4.96 5.56 12.88
C ASN A 220 -5.06 5.90 14.37
N SER A 221 -5.19 7.20 14.69
CA SER A 221 -5.31 7.65 16.09
C SER A 221 -6.55 7.12 16.76
N ASN A 222 -7.62 6.84 16.01
CA ASN A 222 -8.84 6.32 16.59
C ASN A 222 -8.59 4.90 17.10
N ILE A 223 -7.99 4.03 16.29
CA ILE A 223 -7.62 2.67 16.71
C ILE A 223 -6.66 2.71 17.90
N ARG A 224 -5.64 3.57 17.86
CA ARG A 224 -4.72 3.73 18.99
C ARG A 224 -5.45 4.20 20.26
N LYS A 225 -6.40 5.13 20.15
CA LYS A 225 -7.21 5.58 21.29
C LYS A 225 -8.08 4.46 21.84
N GLU A 226 -8.79 3.72 20.99
CA GLU A 226 -9.61 2.58 21.41
C GLU A 226 -8.76 1.50 22.08
N ILE A 227 -7.59 1.17 21.54
CA ILE A 227 -6.65 0.21 22.15
C ILE A 227 -6.19 0.69 23.53
N LEU A 228 -5.89 1.99 23.68
CA LEU A 228 -5.50 2.55 24.96
C LEU A 228 -6.65 2.48 25.99
N VAL A 229 -7.87 2.79 25.57
CA VAL A 229 -9.08 2.68 26.41
C VAL A 229 -9.28 1.23 26.87
N VAL A 230 -9.25 0.27 25.94
CA VAL A 230 -9.38 -1.17 26.26
C VAL A 230 -8.28 -1.63 27.20
N ARG A 231 -7.03 -1.23 26.96
CA ARG A 231 -5.88 -1.55 27.82
C ARG A 231 -6.05 -0.99 29.24
N ASP A 232 -6.55 0.24 29.36
CA ASP A 232 -6.72 0.89 30.66
C ASP A 232 -7.86 0.25 31.45
N GLU A 233 -8.94 -0.15 30.77
CA GLU A 233 -10.04 -0.88 31.38
C GLU A 233 -9.64 -2.30 31.78
N LEU A 234 -8.85 -3.00 30.95
CA LEU A 234 -8.28 -4.29 31.28
C LEU A 234 -7.37 -4.21 32.52
N ARG A 235 -6.54 -3.15 32.61
CA ARG A 235 -5.71 -2.90 33.80
C ARG A 235 -6.56 -2.67 35.06
N ARG A 236 -7.67 -1.93 34.95
CA ARG A 236 -8.61 -1.76 36.08
C ARG A 236 -9.18 -3.11 36.53
N VAL A 237 -9.72 -3.91 35.60
CA VAL A 237 -10.33 -5.22 35.92
C VAL A 237 -9.32 -6.15 36.60
N ILE A 238 -8.09 -6.23 36.05
CA ILE A 238 -7.01 -7.03 36.66
C ILE A 238 -6.67 -6.51 38.06
N SER A 239 -6.60 -5.20 38.25
CA SER A 239 -6.30 -4.61 39.57
C SER A 239 -7.39 -4.91 40.61
N ILE A 240 -8.68 -4.88 40.21
CA ILE A 240 -9.82 -5.21 41.07
C ILE A 240 -9.79 -6.69 41.45
N LYS A 241 -9.52 -7.57 40.48
CA LYS A 241 -9.37 -9.02 40.73
C LYS A 241 -8.24 -9.29 41.73
N LYS A 242 -7.07 -8.67 41.53
CA LYS A 242 -5.92 -8.77 42.46
C LYS A 242 -6.25 -8.25 43.86
N ARG A 243 -7.01 -7.16 43.99
CA ARG A 243 -7.45 -6.62 45.29
C ARG A 243 -8.43 -7.57 46.00
N ARG A 244 -9.40 -8.13 45.28
CA ARG A 244 -10.35 -9.12 45.82
C ARG A 244 -9.64 -10.38 46.32
N GLU A 245 -8.69 -10.91 45.56
CA GLU A 245 -7.89 -12.08 45.96
C GLU A 245 -6.99 -11.81 47.18
N ARG A 246 -6.51 -10.57 47.36
CA ARG A 246 -5.74 -10.17 48.56
C ARG A 246 -6.64 -9.98 49.78
N ALA A 247 -7.84 -9.46 49.62
CA ALA A 247 -8.82 -9.31 50.70
C ALA A 247 -9.33 -10.69 51.17
N HIS A 248 -9.63 -11.59 50.23
CA HIS A 248 -10.04 -12.96 50.56
C HIS A 248 -8.94 -13.70 51.34
N ARG A 249 -7.68 -13.63 50.90
CA ARG A 249 -6.54 -14.22 51.64
C ARG A 249 -6.38 -13.65 53.05
N ARG A 250 -6.55 -12.34 53.25
CA ARG A 250 -6.49 -11.73 54.59
C ARG A 250 -7.59 -12.27 55.50
N ASN A 251 -8.83 -12.32 55.01
CA ASN A 251 -9.96 -12.83 55.79
C ASN A 251 -9.86 -14.34 56.09
N THR A 252 -9.14 -15.11 55.27
CA THR A 252 -8.86 -16.52 55.57
C THR A 252 -7.78 -16.69 56.65
N ILE A 253 -6.77 -15.82 56.67
CA ILE A 253 -5.69 -15.86 57.66
C ILE A 253 -6.16 -15.39 59.04
N GLU A 254 -7.03 -14.38 59.13
CA GLU A 254 -7.60 -13.91 60.40
C GLU A 254 -8.60 -14.88 61.05
N LYS A 255 -8.95 -15.98 60.37
CA LYS A 255 -9.84 -17.03 60.89
C LYS A 255 -9.11 -18.24 61.50
N PHE A 256 -7.78 -18.20 61.56
CA PHE A 256 -6.92 -19.17 62.25
C PHE A 256 -6.13 -18.45 63.35
#